data_AF-A0A6P0M3G4-F1
#
_entry.id   AF-A0A6P0M3G4-F1
#
_cell.length_a   1.000
_cell.length_b   1.000
_cell.length_c   1.000
_cell.angle_alpha   90.00
_cell.angle_beta   90.00
_cell.angle_gamma   90.00
#
_symmetry.space_group_name_H-M   'P 1'
#
loop_
_entity.id
_entity.type
_entity.pdbx_description
1 polymer ?
#
loop_
_entity_poly.entity_id
_entity_poly.type
_entity_poly.pdbx_seq_one_letter_code
_entity_poly.pdbx_strand_id
1 'polypeptide(L)'
;MNQIIKTRLILPPNWLKILIIFLLILGVFFRFCNLETRAYWHDETYTLLRISGYTVPEVIQQVFTGDIIGVEELRQYQSVNNEKNFFDTLNGLVIEDQHHPPIYFLIARFWFQWLGDSVTINRSLPVLISLLALPCIYWLCLELFKSYLTAWIGMGLVAISPFHVYYAQEIREYGLWAVTTLLMSVSLLR
;
A
#
# COMPACT_ATOMS: atom_id res chain seq x y z
N MET A 1 14.38 -33.14 -34.85
CA MET A 1 12.92 -33.31 -35.01
C MET A 1 12.24 -32.46 -33.94
N ASN A 2 12.21 -31.14 -34.18
CA ASN A 2 11.74 -30.12 -33.24
C ASN A 2 10.20 -30.06 -33.27
N GLN A 3 9.54 -30.67 -32.28
CA GLN A 3 8.21 -30.21 -31.91
C GLN A 3 8.40 -28.99 -31.01
N ILE A 4 8.36 -27.82 -31.64
CA ILE A 4 8.08 -26.55 -30.98
C ILE A 4 6.73 -26.73 -30.31
N ILE A 5 6.73 -26.90 -28.98
CA ILE A 5 5.52 -26.83 -28.16
C ILE A 5 5.01 -25.40 -28.33
N LYS A 6 4.10 -25.20 -29.29
CA LYS A 6 3.23 -24.03 -29.28
C LYS A 6 2.37 -24.18 -28.04
N THR A 7 2.78 -23.55 -26.94
CA THR A 7 1.97 -23.39 -25.74
C THR A 7 0.74 -22.58 -26.18
N ARG A 8 -0.32 -23.25 -26.61
CA ARG A 8 -1.61 -22.59 -26.83
C ARG A 8 -2.02 -22.09 -25.47
N LEU A 9 -2.15 -20.78 -25.33
CA LEU A 9 -2.68 -20.17 -24.13
C LEU A 9 -4.15 -20.57 -24.01
N ILE A 10 -4.42 -21.64 -23.26
CA ILE A 10 -5.78 -22.13 -23.02
C ILE A 10 -6.43 -21.22 -21.99
N LEU A 11 -7.59 -20.66 -22.35
CA LEU A 11 -8.40 -19.87 -21.42
C LEU A 11 -9.01 -20.77 -20.34
N PRO A 12 -9.12 -20.29 -19.10
CA PRO A 12 -9.79 -21.04 -18.05
C PRO A 12 -11.28 -21.25 -18.38
N PRO A 13 -11.89 -22.33 -17.87
CA PRO A 13 -13.32 -22.58 -18.05
C PRO A 13 -14.16 -21.48 -17.38
N ASN A 14 -15.38 -21.26 -17.89
CA ASN A 14 -16.22 -20.13 -17.45
C ASN A 14 -16.55 -20.16 -15.96
N TRP A 15 -16.81 -21.34 -15.38
CA TRP A 15 -17.08 -21.47 -13.94
C TRP A 15 -15.92 -20.97 -13.08
N LEU A 16 -14.68 -21.20 -13.50
CA LEU A 16 -13.49 -20.75 -12.79
C LEU A 16 -13.30 -19.24 -12.89
N LYS A 17 -13.56 -18.66 -14.08
CA LYS A 17 -13.56 -17.20 -14.24
C LYS A 17 -14.58 -16.54 -13.32
N ILE A 18 -15.81 -17.08 -13.25
CA ILE A 18 -16.87 -16.59 -12.37
C ILE A 18 -16.42 -16.66 -10.90
N LEU A 19 -15.85 -17.79 -10.48
CA LEU A 19 -15.30 -17.93 -9.14
C LEU A 19 -14.23 -16.87 -8.85
N ILE A 20 -13.27 -16.67 -9.74
CA ILE A 20 -12.18 -15.71 -9.52
C ILE A 20 -12.70 -14.27 -9.55
N ILE A 21 -13.66 -13.94 -10.39
CA ILE A 21 -14.32 -12.62 -10.38
C ILE A 21 -15.02 -12.40 -9.03
N PHE A 22 -15.71 -13.41 -8.50
CA PHE A 22 -16.30 -13.33 -7.16
C PHE A 22 -15.22 -13.12 -6.08
N LEU A 23 -14.10 -13.86 -6.13
CA LEU A 23 -12.98 -13.66 -5.21
C LEU A 23 -12.34 -12.26 -5.34
N LEU A 24 -12.27 -11.71 -6.55
CA LEU A 24 -11.79 -10.35 -6.78
C LEU A 24 -12.74 -9.32 -6.15
N ILE A 25 -14.05 -9.48 -6.32
CA ILE A 25 -15.05 -8.60 -5.70
C ILE A 25 -14.91 -8.65 -4.18
N LEU A 26 -14.80 -9.85 -3.58
CA LEU A 26 -14.56 -10.00 -2.15
C LEU A 26 -13.23 -9.37 -1.71
N GLY A 27 -12.15 -9.62 -2.45
CA GLY A 27 -10.84 -9.05 -2.17
C GLY A 27 -10.83 -7.52 -2.21
N VAL A 28 -11.50 -6.93 -3.20
CA VAL A 28 -11.69 -5.47 -3.28
C VAL A 28 -12.53 -4.98 -2.10
N PHE A 29 -13.66 -5.62 -1.83
CA PHE A 29 -14.53 -5.27 -0.70
C PHE A 29 -13.78 -5.27 0.62
N PHE A 30 -13.05 -6.34 0.95
CA PHE A 30 -12.31 -6.42 2.20
C PHE A 30 -11.19 -5.38 2.34
N ARG A 31 -10.60 -4.91 1.24
CA ARG A 31 -9.62 -3.82 1.28
C ARG A 31 -10.23 -2.48 1.63
N PHE A 32 -11.49 -2.23 1.30
CA PHE A 32 -12.19 -0.98 1.65
C PHE A 32 -13.03 -1.05 2.92
N CYS A 33 -13.23 -2.25 3.49
CA CYS A 33 -14.03 -2.39 4.69
C CYS A 33 -13.29 -1.89 5.93
N ASN A 34 -14.03 -1.23 6.83
CA ASN A 34 -13.58 -0.91 8.19
C ASN A 34 -12.35 0.01 8.27
N LEU A 35 -12.12 0.86 7.26
CA LEU A 35 -10.97 1.77 7.21
C LEU A 35 -10.88 2.73 8.40
N GLU A 36 -12.00 3.23 8.94
CA GLU A 36 -11.97 4.18 10.07
C GLU A 36 -11.92 3.50 11.44
N THR A 37 -12.50 2.31 11.53
CA THR A 37 -12.79 1.67 12.82
C THR A 37 -11.54 1.11 13.52
N ARG A 38 -10.44 0.94 12.80
CA ARG A 38 -9.19 0.43 13.35
C ARG A 38 -8.34 1.59 13.85
N ALA A 39 -7.83 1.48 15.07
CA ALA A 39 -6.81 2.40 15.56
C ALA A 39 -5.57 2.37 14.65
N TYR A 40 -4.77 3.43 14.67
CA TYR A 40 -3.49 3.41 13.98
C TYR A 40 -2.55 2.40 14.63
N TRP A 41 -1.92 1.58 13.80
CA TRP A 41 -0.79 0.78 14.27
C TRP A 41 0.41 1.70 14.53
N HIS A 42 1.33 1.26 15.38
CA HIS A 42 2.60 1.87 15.69
C HIS A 42 3.30 2.43 14.45
N ASP A 43 3.48 1.61 13.41
CA ASP A 43 4.16 2.04 12.20
C ASP A 43 3.38 3.09 11.40
N GLU A 44 2.04 3.01 11.36
CA GLU A 44 1.22 4.07 10.76
C GLU A 44 1.43 5.39 11.49
N THR A 45 1.57 5.36 12.82
CA THR A 45 1.82 6.57 13.62
C THR A 45 3.15 7.22 13.27
N TYR A 46 4.20 6.43 13.07
CA TYR A 46 5.48 6.95 12.57
C TYR A 46 5.37 7.48 11.15
N THR A 47 4.65 6.80 10.27
CA THR A 47 4.43 7.30 8.91
C THR A 47 3.69 8.63 8.90
N LEU A 48 2.64 8.77 9.71
CA LEU A 48 1.90 10.01 9.88
C LEU A 48 2.77 11.12 10.47
N LEU A 49 3.64 10.80 11.44
CA LEU A 49 4.63 11.73 11.96
C LEU A 49 5.57 12.24 10.86
N ARG A 50 6.12 11.35 10.03
CA ARG A 50 6.96 11.76 8.89
C ARG A 50 6.19 12.63 7.89
N ILE A 51 4.96 12.24 7.57
CA ILE A 51 4.10 13.00 6.66
C ILE A 51 3.77 14.38 7.22
N SER A 52 3.58 14.53 8.54
CA SER A 52 3.35 15.82 9.19
C SER A 52 4.54 16.78 9.04
N GLY A 53 5.77 16.23 8.95
CA GLY A 53 7.02 17.00 8.85
C GLY A 53 7.69 17.27 10.20
N TYR A 54 7.24 16.60 11.27
CA TYR A 54 7.90 16.62 12.57
C TYR A 54 8.86 15.45 12.74
N THR A 55 9.83 15.66 13.63
CA THR A 55 10.79 14.67 14.10
C THR A 55 10.43 14.18 15.50
N VAL A 56 10.87 12.98 15.88
CA VAL A 56 10.56 12.43 17.21
C VAL A 56 11.09 13.33 18.34
N PRO A 57 12.32 13.89 18.28
CA PRO A 57 12.81 14.85 19.27
C PRO A 57 11.97 16.12 19.36
N GLU A 58 11.50 16.69 18.24
CA GLU A 58 10.61 17.87 18.26
C GLU A 58 9.32 17.56 19.02
N VAL A 59 8.71 16.39 18.77
CA VAL A 59 7.49 15.97 19.47
C VAL A 59 7.77 15.78 20.95
N ILE A 60 8.82 15.02 21.31
CA ILE A 60 9.17 14.79 22.72
C ILE A 60 9.41 16.11 23.45
N GLN A 61 10.11 17.06 22.83
CA GLN A 61 10.39 18.36 23.44
C GLN A 61 9.12 19.20 23.66
N GLN A 62 8.12 19.08 22.78
CA GLN A 62 6.86 19.84 22.86
C GLN A 62 5.84 19.19 23.79
N VAL A 63 5.87 17.86 23.90
CA VAL A 63 4.86 17.06 24.60
C VAL A 63 5.33 16.69 26.01
N PHE A 64 6.64 16.51 26.26
CA PHE A 64 7.15 16.07 27.56
C PHE A 64 7.35 17.23 28.56
N THR A 65 6.32 18.04 28.78
CA THR A 65 6.35 19.20 29.70
C THR A 65 5.94 18.85 31.13
N GLY A 66 5.36 17.67 31.35
CA GLY A 66 4.80 17.26 32.64
C GLY A 66 3.31 17.62 32.81
N ASP A 67 2.72 18.28 31.82
CA ASP A 67 1.30 18.63 31.79
C ASP A 67 0.43 17.48 31.24
N ILE A 68 -0.89 17.55 31.47
CA ILE A 68 -1.86 16.63 30.85
C ILE A 68 -2.11 17.08 29.41
N ILE A 69 -1.93 16.16 28.46
CA ILE A 69 -1.99 16.44 27.03
C ILE A 69 -3.29 15.88 26.45
N GLY A 70 -4.03 16.72 25.75
CA GLY A 70 -5.25 16.33 25.06
C GLY A 70 -4.97 15.52 23.78
N VAL A 71 -5.89 14.64 23.40
CA VAL A 71 -5.80 13.89 22.13
C VAL A 71 -5.76 14.82 20.91
N GLU A 72 -6.49 15.93 20.97
CA GLU A 72 -6.51 16.94 19.90
C GLU A 72 -5.16 17.62 19.70
N GLU A 73 -4.37 17.80 20.77
CA GLU A 73 -3.02 18.37 20.67
C GLU A 73 -2.06 17.42 19.97
N LEU A 74 -2.26 16.11 20.10
CA LEU A 74 -1.45 15.10 19.41
C LEU A 74 -1.82 14.98 17.93
N ARG A 75 -3.02 15.43 17.53
CA ARG A 75 -3.51 15.33 16.16
C ARG A 75 -2.62 16.05 15.17
N GLN A 76 -2.01 17.17 15.57
CA GLN A 76 -1.09 17.95 14.73
C GLN A 76 0.12 17.14 14.24
N TYR A 77 0.58 16.15 15.01
CA TYR A 77 1.71 15.28 14.66
C TYR A 77 1.29 14.08 13.82
N GLN A 78 -0.01 13.87 13.63
CA GLN A 78 -0.57 12.80 12.83
C GLN A 78 -1.27 13.30 11.57
N SER A 79 -1.26 14.62 11.37
CA SER A 79 -1.90 15.31 10.26
C SER A 79 -0.89 16.07 9.41
N VAL A 80 -1.23 16.35 8.15
CA VAL A 80 -0.41 17.24 7.33
C VAL A 80 -0.33 18.63 7.97
N ASN A 81 0.89 19.06 8.31
CA ASN A 81 1.13 20.43 8.74
C ASN A 81 1.35 21.35 7.52
N ASN A 82 0.59 22.45 7.47
CA ASN A 82 0.67 23.48 6.42
C ASN A 82 1.89 24.39 6.55
N GLU A 83 2.51 24.50 7.72
CA GLU A 83 3.73 25.26 7.97
C GLU A 83 4.99 24.49 7.57
N LYS A 84 4.89 23.16 7.52
CA LYS A 84 5.95 22.26 7.05
C LYS A 84 5.77 22.02 5.55
N ASN A 85 6.83 21.59 4.88
CA ASN A 85 6.83 21.29 3.46
C ASN A 85 7.39 19.89 3.17
N PHE A 86 7.47 19.57 1.87
CA PHE A 86 8.03 18.32 1.36
C PHE A 86 9.45 18.00 1.87
N PHE A 87 10.31 19.02 1.99
CA PHE A 87 11.69 18.86 2.45
C PHE A 87 11.75 18.53 3.93
N ASP A 88 10.80 18.98 4.75
CA ASP A 88 10.73 18.61 6.16
C ASP A 88 10.43 17.11 6.32
N THR A 89 9.47 16.59 5.55
CA THR A 89 9.19 15.15 5.48
C THR A 89 10.43 14.36 5.02
N LEU A 90 11.13 14.82 3.98
CA LEU A 90 12.36 14.18 3.53
C LEU A 90 13.47 14.21 4.58
N ASN A 91 13.71 15.35 5.22
CA ASN A 91 14.73 15.48 6.24
C ASN A 91 14.43 14.57 7.43
N GLY A 92 13.16 14.49 7.86
CA GLY A 92 12.74 13.57 8.91
C GLY A 92 13.03 12.11 8.56
N LEU A 93 12.77 11.69 7.32
CA LEU A 93 13.11 10.35 6.84
C LEU A 93 14.62 10.10 6.79
N VAL A 94 15.39 11.07 6.27
CA VAL A 94 16.85 10.94 6.17
C VAL A 94 17.53 10.89 7.53
N ILE A 95 17.00 11.59 8.54
CA ILE A 95 17.63 11.65 9.87
C ILE A 95 17.22 10.45 10.72
N GLU A 96 15.95 10.07 10.70
CA GLU A 96 15.39 9.15 11.68
C GLU A 96 14.92 7.82 11.11
N ASP A 97 14.80 7.71 9.78
CA ASP A 97 14.14 6.58 9.14
C ASP A 97 14.77 6.19 7.78
N GLN A 98 16.09 6.07 7.77
CA GLN A 98 16.91 5.88 6.58
C GLN A 98 16.60 4.58 5.80
N HIS A 99 15.91 3.63 6.42
CA HIS A 99 15.60 2.34 5.83
C HIS A 99 14.37 2.38 4.93
N HIS A 100 13.55 3.43 5.02
CA HIS A 100 12.32 3.57 4.27
C HIS A 100 12.49 4.50 3.05
N PRO A 101 12.25 4.01 1.81
CA PRO A 101 12.35 4.84 0.62
C PRO A 101 11.34 6.00 0.65
N PRO A 102 11.75 7.23 0.26
CA PRO A 102 10.94 8.41 0.48
C PRO A 102 9.67 8.45 -0.39
N ILE A 103 9.67 7.79 -1.54
CA ILE A 103 8.64 7.97 -2.57
C ILE A 103 7.20 7.75 -2.07
N TYR A 104 6.98 6.77 -1.19
CA TYR A 104 5.64 6.52 -0.64
C TYR A 104 5.17 7.68 0.24
N PHE A 105 6.01 8.15 1.15
CA PHE A 105 5.70 9.25 2.08
C PHE A 105 5.41 10.55 1.34
N LEU A 106 6.11 10.79 0.24
CA LEU A 106 5.90 11.96 -0.60
C LEU A 106 4.57 11.91 -1.33
N ILE A 107 4.23 10.76 -1.91
CA ILE A 107 2.92 10.54 -2.54
C ILE A 107 1.81 10.66 -1.48
N ALA A 108 2.02 10.09 -0.29
CA ALA A 108 1.07 10.16 0.81
C ALA A 108 0.82 11.60 1.28
N ARG A 109 1.88 12.38 1.49
CA ARG A 109 1.74 13.80 1.84
C ARG A 109 0.93 14.56 0.78
N PHE A 110 1.23 14.36 -0.50
CA PHE A 110 0.48 15.00 -1.59
C PHE A 110 -0.99 14.56 -1.61
N TRP A 111 -1.24 13.26 -1.41
CA TRP A 111 -2.60 12.70 -1.35
C TRP A 111 -3.43 13.35 -0.25
N PHE A 112 -2.85 13.52 0.94
CA PHE A 112 -3.55 14.05 2.11
C PHE A 112 -3.76 15.56 1.97
N GLN A 113 -2.79 16.28 1.40
CA GLN A 113 -2.93 17.70 1.07
C GLN A 113 -4.06 17.96 0.09
N TRP A 114 -4.23 17.09 -0.90
CA TRP A 114 -5.18 17.32 -1.97
C TRP A 114 -6.60 16.89 -1.62
N LEU A 115 -6.76 15.75 -0.96
CA LEU A 115 -8.07 15.19 -0.64
C LEU A 115 -8.55 15.52 0.77
N GLY A 116 -7.65 15.95 1.65
CA GLY A 116 -7.91 16.27 3.05
C GLY A 116 -7.34 15.22 4.02
N ASP A 117 -7.52 15.49 5.31
CA ASP A 117 -6.90 14.71 6.38
C ASP A 117 -7.96 13.99 7.23
N SER A 118 -8.22 12.74 6.85
CA SER A 118 -9.09 11.83 7.60
C SER A 118 -8.55 10.41 7.51
N VAL A 119 -8.87 9.58 8.50
CA VAL A 119 -8.42 8.18 8.55
C VAL A 119 -8.77 7.44 7.24
N THR A 120 -9.99 7.64 6.72
CA THR A 120 -10.43 7.03 5.45
C THR A 120 -9.60 7.47 4.27
N ILE A 121 -9.35 8.78 4.12
CA ILE A 121 -8.57 9.30 3.00
C ILE A 121 -7.14 8.78 3.10
N ASN A 122 -6.56 8.81 4.29
CA ASN A 122 -5.18 8.42 4.52
C ASN A 122 -4.97 6.93 4.19
N ARG A 123 -5.91 6.07 4.57
CA ARG A 123 -5.90 4.63 4.24
C ARG A 123 -6.38 4.29 2.82
N SER A 124 -7.06 5.20 2.12
CA SER A 124 -7.48 4.97 0.73
C SER A 124 -6.29 4.87 -0.24
N LEU A 125 -5.20 5.61 0.03
CA LEU A 125 -4.00 5.58 -0.82
C LEU A 125 -3.34 4.19 -0.87
N PRO A 126 -2.93 3.58 0.26
CA PRO A 126 -2.33 2.25 0.24
C PRO A 126 -3.31 1.19 -0.31
N VAL A 127 -4.62 1.36 -0.09
CA VAL A 127 -5.64 0.48 -0.67
C VAL A 127 -5.60 0.53 -2.20
N LEU A 128 -5.64 1.74 -2.79
CA LEU A 128 -5.58 1.92 -4.24
C LEU A 128 -4.28 1.38 -4.83
N ILE A 129 -3.14 1.61 -4.18
CA ILE A 129 -1.86 1.06 -4.61
C ILE A 129 -1.90 -0.48 -4.56
N SER A 130 -2.45 -1.07 -3.49
CA SER A 130 -2.51 -2.53 -3.33
C SER A 130 -3.33 -3.22 -4.43
N LEU A 131 -4.34 -2.54 -4.99
CA LEU A 131 -5.15 -3.08 -6.09
C LEU A 131 -4.33 -3.28 -7.36
N LEU A 132 -3.29 -2.47 -7.58
CA LEU A 132 -2.37 -2.62 -8.71
C LEU A 132 -1.57 -3.93 -8.62
N ALA A 133 -1.44 -4.54 -7.44
CA ALA A 133 -0.78 -5.83 -7.31
C ALA A 133 -1.54 -6.95 -8.04
N LEU A 134 -2.87 -6.84 -8.19
CA LEU A 134 -3.71 -7.84 -8.85
C LEU A 134 -3.43 -7.99 -10.35
N PRO A 135 -3.44 -6.92 -11.18
CA PRO A 135 -3.01 -7.03 -12.57
C PRO A 135 -1.51 -7.34 -12.69
N CYS A 136 -0.66 -6.88 -11.76
CA CYS A 136 0.77 -7.17 -11.80
C CYS A 136 1.07 -8.66 -11.58
N ILE A 137 0.44 -9.32 -10.59
CA ILE A 137 0.64 -10.76 -10.37
C ILE A 137 0.06 -11.57 -11.54
N TYR A 138 -1.09 -11.16 -12.08
CA TYR A 138 -1.66 -11.78 -13.26
C TYR A 138 -0.64 -11.76 -14.42
N TRP A 139 -0.05 -10.59 -14.68
CA TRP A 139 0.95 -10.42 -15.73
C TRP A 139 2.22 -11.23 -15.46
N LEU A 140 2.74 -11.22 -14.22
CA LEU A 140 3.90 -12.03 -13.85
C LEU A 140 3.67 -13.52 -14.09
N CYS A 141 2.51 -14.05 -13.68
CA CYS A 141 2.15 -15.44 -13.93
C CYS A 141 2.03 -15.75 -15.44
N LEU A 142 1.56 -14.80 -16.26
CA LEU A 142 1.56 -14.98 -17.71
C LEU A 142 2.97 -15.08 -18.26
N GLU A 143 3.90 -14.24 -17.80
CA GLU A 143 5.28 -14.26 -18.31
C GLU A 143 6.03 -15.52 -17.88
N LEU A 144 5.86 -15.96 -16.63
CA LEU A 144 6.53 -17.15 -16.08
C LEU A 144 6.01 -18.46 -16.68
N PHE A 145 4.68 -18.61 -16.77
CA PHE A 145 4.07 -19.92 -17.07
C PHE A 145 3.46 -20.01 -18.47
N LYS A 146 3.36 -18.88 -19.19
CA LYS A 146 2.70 -18.79 -20.50
C LYS A 146 1.33 -19.49 -20.50
N SER A 147 0.56 -19.27 -19.43
CA SER A 147 -0.72 -19.93 -19.14
C SER A 147 -1.74 -18.97 -18.51
N TYR A 148 -2.87 -18.75 -19.19
CA TYR A 148 -3.96 -17.94 -18.62
C TYR A 148 -4.55 -18.58 -17.36
N LEU A 149 -4.68 -19.91 -17.33
CA LEU A 149 -5.20 -20.62 -16.17
C LEU A 149 -4.38 -20.28 -14.91
N THR A 150 -3.06 -20.35 -14.99
CA THR A 150 -2.16 -20.03 -13.88
C THR A 150 -2.25 -18.58 -13.47
N ALA A 151 -2.33 -17.65 -14.43
CA ALA A 151 -2.46 -16.23 -14.15
C ALA A 151 -3.78 -15.88 -13.44
N TRP A 152 -4.88 -16.46 -13.89
CA TRP A 152 -6.19 -16.32 -13.25
C TRP A 152 -6.15 -16.85 -11.81
N ILE A 153 -5.63 -18.06 -11.59
CA ILE A 153 -5.51 -18.65 -10.25
C ILE A 153 -4.62 -17.79 -9.34
N GLY A 154 -3.43 -17.38 -9.81
CA GLY A 154 -2.50 -16.55 -9.02
C GLY A 154 -3.13 -15.23 -8.60
N MET A 155 -3.82 -14.55 -9.51
CA MET A 155 -4.56 -13.33 -9.21
C MET A 155 -5.68 -13.58 -8.18
N GLY A 156 -6.44 -14.66 -8.32
CA GLY A 156 -7.49 -15.04 -7.35
C GLY A 156 -6.92 -15.29 -5.95
N LEU A 157 -5.79 -16.00 -5.84
CA LEU A 157 -5.13 -16.26 -4.56
C LEU A 157 -4.64 -14.98 -3.87
N VAL A 158 -4.02 -14.05 -4.62
CA VAL A 158 -3.57 -12.76 -4.07
C VAL A 158 -4.76 -11.86 -3.70
N ALA A 159 -5.86 -11.92 -4.45
CA ALA A 159 -7.05 -11.13 -4.17
C ALA A 159 -7.62 -11.37 -2.77
N ILE A 160 -7.64 -12.62 -2.31
CA ILE A 160 -8.20 -13.00 -1.00
C ILE A 160 -7.14 -13.35 0.06
N SER A 161 -5.85 -13.18 -0.25
CA SER A 161 -4.78 -13.45 0.70
C SER A 161 -4.92 -12.55 1.94
N PRO A 162 -5.06 -13.11 3.15
CA PRO A 162 -5.24 -12.32 4.37
C PRO A 162 -4.12 -11.30 4.59
N PHE A 163 -2.88 -11.66 4.27
CA PHE A 163 -1.74 -10.76 4.38
C PHE A 163 -1.84 -9.56 3.42
N HIS A 164 -2.18 -9.80 2.14
CA HIS A 164 -2.33 -8.71 1.17
C HIS A 164 -3.52 -7.81 1.48
N VAL A 165 -4.60 -8.36 2.05
CA VAL A 165 -5.77 -7.57 2.46
C VAL A 165 -5.46 -6.76 3.71
N TYR A 166 -4.76 -7.33 4.69
CA TYR A 166 -4.40 -6.66 5.94
C TYR A 166 -3.47 -5.46 5.68
N TYR A 167 -2.35 -5.68 4.98
CA TYR A 167 -1.39 -4.62 4.67
C TYR A 167 -1.86 -3.63 3.60
N ALA A 168 -2.95 -3.91 2.88
CA ALA A 168 -3.54 -2.95 1.95
C ALA A 168 -4.14 -1.72 2.65
N GLN A 169 -4.51 -1.85 3.93
CA GLN A 169 -5.20 -0.80 4.67
C GLN A 169 -4.27 0.05 5.53
N GLU A 170 -3.02 -0.37 5.70
CA GLU A 170 -2.08 0.35 6.53
C GLU A 170 -1.48 1.51 5.78
N ILE A 171 -1.36 2.67 6.44
CA ILE A 171 -0.67 3.85 5.91
C ILE A 171 0.84 3.57 5.87
N ARG A 172 1.26 2.65 5.01
CA ARG A 172 2.60 2.13 4.84
C ARG A 172 2.88 1.78 3.39
N GLU A 173 4.15 1.73 3.04
CA GLU A 173 4.65 1.49 1.69
C GLU A 173 4.57 0.03 1.21
N TYR A 174 4.08 -0.90 2.03
CA TYR A 174 4.05 -2.34 1.72
C TYR A 174 3.33 -2.65 0.40
N GLY A 175 2.19 -1.99 0.16
CA GLY A 175 1.46 -2.14 -1.11
C GLY A 175 2.30 -1.68 -2.30
N LEU A 176 3.04 -0.58 -2.15
CA LEU A 176 3.94 -0.06 -3.18
C LEU A 176 5.10 -1.01 -3.44
N TRP A 177 5.71 -1.56 -2.39
CA TRP A 177 6.78 -2.57 -2.52
C TRP A 177 6.29 -3.82 -3.24
N ALA A 178 5.11 -4.34 -2.89
CA ALA A 178 4.55 -5.48 -3.58
C ALA A 178 4.40 -5.22 -5.09
N VAL A 179 3.86 -4.06 -5.46
CA VAL A 179 3.68 -3.66 -6.87
C VAL A 179 5.03 -3.52 -7.58
N THR A 180 6.00 -2.82 -7.00
CA THR A 180 7.30 -2.60 -7.63
C THR A 180 8.11 -3.89 -7.75
N THR A 181 8.05 -4.78 -6.75
CA THR A 181 8.66 -6.12 -6.84
C THR A 181 8.04 -6.94 -7.97
N LEU A 182 6.71 -6.95 -8.11
CA LEU A 182 6.04 -7.66 -9.21
C LEU A 182 6.42 -7.08 -10.58
N LEU A 183 6.42 -5.75 -10.71
CA LEU A 183 6.79 -5.08 -11.96
C LEU A 183 8.27 -5.30 -12.33
N MET A 184 9.17 -5.23 -11.35
CA MET A 184 10.58 -5.56 -11.55
C MET A 184 10.75 -7.01 -12.03
N SER A 185 10.06 -7.95 -11.37
CA SER A 185 10.09 -9.37 -11.75
C SER A 185 9.60 -9.59 -13.17
N VAL A 186 8.51 -8.92 -13.57
CA VAL A 186 8.01 -8.95 -14.95
C VAL A 186 9.02 -8.38 -15.93
N SER A 187 9.63 -7.25 -15.58
CA SER A 187 10.57 -6.53 -16.46
C SER A 187 11.85 -7.33 -16.71
N LEU A 188 12.31 -8.11 -15.74
CA LEU A 188 13.48 -8.98 -15.86
C LEU A 188 13.24 -10.23 -16.74
N LEU A 189 11.97 -10.62 -16.94
CA LEU A 189 11.61 -11.76 -17.78
C LEU A 189 11.43 -11.39 -19.27
N ARG A 190 11.56 -10.11 -19.60
CA ARG A 190 11.46 -9.57 -20.97
C ARG A 190 12.83 -9.18 -21.51
#